data_AF-A0A4R0P131-F1
#
_entry.id   AF-A0A4R0P131-F1
#
_cell.length_a   1.000
_cell.length_b   1.000
_cell.length_c   1.000
_cell.angle_alpha   90.00
_cell.angle_beta   90.00
_cell.angle_gamma   90.00
#
_symmetry.space_group_name_H-M   'P 1'
#
loop_
_entity.id
_entity.type
_entity.pdbx_description
1 polymer ?
#
loop_
_entity_poly.entity_id
_entity_poly.type
_entity_poly.pdbx_seq_one_letter_code
_entity_poly.pdbx_strand_id
1 'polypeptide(L)' 'MERSEIVSLLEVINQQVNSPILGGMEEDYEELESMGLVKINRETVQWAAVLTPAGHAYVGHD' A
#
# COMPACT_ATOMS: atom_id res chain seq x y z
N MET A 1 6.80 10.74 0.18
CA MET A 1 5.86 10.92 -0.95
C MET A 1 4.88 12.09 -0.72
N GLU A 2 4.29 12.63 -1.79
CA GLU A 2 3.17 13.58 -1.69
C GLU A 2 1.86 12.88 -1.30
N ARG A 3 0.91 13.61 -0.70
CA ARG A 3 -0.38 13.05 -0.29
C ARG A 3 -1.14 12.38 -1.43
N SER A 4 -1.08 12.95 -2.63
CA SER A 4 -1.77 12.39 -3.81
C SER A 4 -1.18 11.06 -4.26
N GLU A 5 0.14 10.89 -4.16
CA GLU A 5 0.86 9.64 -4.48
C GLU A 5 0.48 8.54 -3.49
N ILE A 6 0.43 8.90 -2.19
CA ILE A 6 0.01 8.00 -1.11
C ILE A 6 -1.41 7.50 -1.36
N VAL A 7 -2.38 8.38 -1.64
CA VAL A 7 -3.76 7.98 -1.91
C VAL A 7 -3.84 7.07 -3.15
N SER A 8 -3.15 7.44 -4.22
CA SER A 8 -3.10 6.64 -5.46
C SER A 8 -2.58 5.22 -5.22
N LEU A 9 -1.47 5.08 -4.48
CA LEU A 9 -0.92 3.78 -4.10
C LEU A 9 -1.88 2.99 -3.21
N LEU A 10 -2.47 3.62 -2.20
CA LEU A 10 -3.45 2.97 -1.33
C LEU A 10 -4.68 2.49 -2.11
N GLU A 11 -5.18 3.27 -3.06
CA GLU A 11 -6.27 2.83 -3.95
C GLU A 11 -5.88 1.65 -4.83
N VAL A 12 -4.67 1.68 -5.41
CA VAL A 12 -4.15 0.57 -6.21
C VAL A 12 -4.06 -0.69 -5.36
N ILE A 13 -3.52 -0.62 -4.14
CA ILE A 13 -3.44 -1.78 -3.22
C ILE A 13 -4.84 -2.28 -2.85
N ASN A 14 -5.80 -1.36 -2.69
CA ASN A 14 -7.18 -1.71 -2.34
C ASN A 14 -7.89 -2.43 -3.50
N GLN A 15 -7.52 -2.09 -4.75
CA GLN A 15 -8.09 -2.68 -5.97
C GLN A 15 -7.30 -3.89 -6.48
N GLN A 16 -5.99 -3.98 -6.25
CA GLN A 16 -5.14 -5.08 -6.71
C GLN A 16 -5.23 -6.29 -5.79
N VAL A 17 -5.97 -7.30 -6.25
CA VAL A 17 -6.08 -8.58 -5.55
C VAL A 17 -4.90 -9.52 -5.86
N ASN A 18 -4.06 -9.24 -6.86
CA ASN A 18 -2.92 -10.12 -7.25
C ASN A 18 -2.00 -9.44 -8.27
N SER A 19 -1.11 -8.53 -7.85
CA SER A 19 0.01 -8.14 -8.71
C SER A 19 1.29 -8.09 -7.89
N PRO A 20 2.43 -8.44 -8.50
CA PRO A 20 3.73 -8.32 -7.84
C PRO A 20 3.96 -6.84 -7.58
N ILE A 21 3.76 -6.45 -6.32
CA ILE A 21 3.77 -5.06 -5.88
C ILE A 21 5.15 -4.41 -6.04
N LEU A 22 6.20 -5.22 -6.24
CA LEU A 22 7.58 -4.74 -6.20
C LEU A 22 8.28 -4.93 -7.53
N GLY A 23 7.79 -4.16 -8.50
CA GLY A 23 8.54 -3.77 -9.69
C GLY A 23 9.29 -2.46 -9.47
N GLY A 24 10.10 -2.35 -8.41
CA GLY A 24 10.96 -1.19 -8.15
C GLY A 24 10.37 -0.04 -7.33
N MET A 25 9.24 -0.25 -6.63
CA MET A 25 8.61 0.75 -5.73
C MET A 25 8.74 0.36 -4.24
N GLU A 26 9.74 -0.45 -3.88
CA GLU A 26 9.89 -1.01 -2.53
C GLU A 26 9.98 0.06 -1.44
N GLU A 27 10.72 1.13 -1.73
CA GLU A 27 10.88 2.27 -0.83
C GLU A 27 9.55 2.98 -0.53
N ASP A 28 8.68 3.11 -1.53
CA ASP A 28 7.36 3.75 -1.38
C ASP A 28 6.43 2.90 -0.51
N TYR A 29 6.39 1.57 -0.74
CA TYR A 29 5.59 0.68 0.09
C TYR A 29 6.11 0.60 1.53
N GLU A 30 7.44 0.59 1.74
CA GLU A 30 8.03 0.62 3.07
C GLU A 30 7.73 1.93 3.81
N GLU A 31 7.69 3.07 3.10
CA GLU A 31 7.26 4.34 3.67
C GLU A 31 5.77 4.28 4.09
N LEU A 32 4.88 3.73 3.26
CA LEU A 32 3.47 3.53 3.61
C LEU A 32 3.27 2.59 4.81
N GLU A 33 4.10 1.55 4.91
CA GLU A 33 4.10 0.62 6.05
C GLU A 33 4.60 1.31 7.33
N SER A 34 5.65 2.12 7.23
CA SER A 34 6.17 2.94 8.32
C SER A 34 5.15 3.97 8.81
N MET A 35 4.35 4.52 7.91
CA MET A 35 3.19 5.37 8.23
C MET A 35 2.01 4.58 8.83
N GLY A 36 2.05 3.25 8.81
CA GLY A 36 1.00 2.37 9.30
C GLY A 36 -0.24 2.32 8.40
N LEU A 37 -0.15 2.77 7.15
CA LEU A 37 -1.25 2.83 6.19
C LEU A 37 -1.43 1.50 5.44
N VAL A 38 -0.34 0.76 5.24
CA VAL A 38 -0.33 -0.56 4.60
C VAL A 38 0.49 -1.55 5.43
N LYS A 39 0.32 -2.82 5.13
CA LYS A 39 1.13 -3.90 5.67
C LYS A 39 1.64 -4.76 4.53
N ILE A 40 2.95 -4.91 4.42
CA ILE A 40 3.58 -5.70 3.36
C ILE A 40 3.78 -7.13 3.89
N ASN A 41 3.03 -8.07 3.34
CA ASN A 41 3.26 -9.50 3.58
C ASN A 41 4.41 -9.97 2.69
N ARG A 42 5.61 -9.98 3.26
CA ARG A 42 6.83 -10.53 2.64
C ARG A 42 6.91 -12.07 2.76
N GLU A 43 5.99 -12.68 3.50
CA GLU A 43 5.92 -14.14 3.69
C GLU A 43 5.30 -14.88 2.49
N THR A 44 4.59 -14.16 1.61
CA THR A 44 3.99 -14.72 0.40
C THR A 44 4.94 -14.57 -0.79
N VAL A 45 5.05 -15.61 -1.62
CA VAL A 45 5.85 -15.63 -2.87
C VAL A 45 5.55 -14.44 -3.79
N GLN A 46 4.32 -13.93 -3.72
CA GLN A 46 3.97 -12.62 -4.24
C GLN A 46 3.94 -11.67 -3.06
N TRP A 47 4.88 -10.74 -2.98
CA TRP A 47 4.88 -9.73 -1.93
C TRP A 47 3.56 -8.97 -2.03
N ALA A 48 2.70 -9.18 -1.04
CA ALA A 48 1.33 -8.68 -1.05
C ALA A 48 1.22 -7.57 -0.02
N ALA A 49 0.97 -6.35 -0.46
CA ALA A 49 0.59 -5.25 0.43
C ALA A 49 -0.91 -5.31 0.65
N VAL A 50 -1.32 -5.07 1.89
CA VAL A 50 -2.72 -4.99 2.29
C VAL A 50 -2.93 -3.68 3.02
N LEU A 51 -4.02 -2.98 2.75
CA LEU A 51 -4.28 -1.76 3.51
C LEU A 51 -4.59 -2.12 4.96
N THR A 52 -4.12 -1.26 5.85
CA THR A 52 -4.54 -1.29 7.25
C THR A 52 -5.86 -0.52 7.40
N PRO A 53 -6.53 -0.62 8.57
CA PRO A 53 -7.68 0.23 8.88
C PRO A 53 -7.36 1.74 8.75
N ALA A 54 -6.12 2.14 9.03
CA ALA A 54 -5.66 3.51 8.87
C ALA A 54 -5.55 3.92 7.39
N GLY A 55 -5.05 3.02 6.53
CA GLY A 55 -5.06 3.22 5.08
C GLY A 55 -6.48 3.35 4.53
N HIS A 56 -7.40 2.48 4.94
CA HIS A 56 -8.82 2.58 4.55
C HIS A 56 -9.44 3.92 4.99
N ALA A 57 -9.15 4.39 6.20
CA ALA A 57 -9.62 5.68 6.68
C ALA A 57 -8.99 6.87 5.92
N TYR A 58 -7.76 6.69 5.43
CA TYR A 58 -7.05 7.70 4.65
C TYR A 58 -7.61 7.87 3.24
N VAL A 59 -8.03 6.77 2.61
CA VAL A 59 -8.63 6.75 1.26
C VAL A 59 -10.13 7.06 1.30
N GLY A 60 -10.85 6.57 2.33
CA GLY A 60 -12.30 6.73 2.47
C GLY A 60 -12.76 8.04 3.10
N HIS A 61 -11.86 9.02 3.29
CA HIS A 61 -12.23 10.36 3.75
C HIS A 61 -12.62 11.22 2.54
N ASP A 62 -13.85 11.04 2.07
CA ASP A 62 -14.57 11.97 1.19
C ASP A 62 -15.45 12.91 2.02
#